data_AF-A0A497USC2-F1
#
_entry.id   AF-A0A497USC2-F1
#
_cell.length_a   1.000
_cell.length_b   1.000
_cell.length_c   1.000
_cell.angle_alpha   90.00
_cell.angle_beta   90.00
_cell.angle_gamma   90.00
#
_symmetry.space_group_name_H-M   'P 1'
#
loop_
_entity.id
_entity.type
_entity.pdbx_description
1 polymer ?
#
loop_
_entity_poly.entity_id
_entity_poly.type
_entity_poly.pdbx_seq_one_letter_code
_entity_poly.pdbx_strand_id
1 'polypeptide(L)'
;MIQFTLEEKSMILAAIKHEKELQDRMDEEEIDYVEEIEEEMQRENIFISRRNIDSLIIYLGHLLDKTDQYNTAEVLTLESKLDDLSNLP
;
A
#
# COMPACT_ATOMS: atom_id res chain seq x y z
N MET A 1 -10.49 -11.41 -6.82
CA MET A 1 -9.79 -11.82 -5.59
C MET A 1 -8.31 -11.70 -5.89
N ILE A 2 -7.61 -10.83 -5.17
CA ILE A 2 -6.19 -10.55 -5.42
C ILE A 2 -5.36 -11.38 -4.45
N GLN A 3 -4.35 -12.08 -4.96
CA GLN A 3 -3.40 -12.81 -4.14
C GLN A 3 -2.12 -11.98 -3.99
N PHE A 4 -1.80 -11.65 -2.74
CA PHE A 4 -0.52 -11.07 -2.37
C PHE A 4 0.36 -12.11 -1.68
N THR A 5 1.66 -12.10 -1.98
CA THR A 5 2.63 -12.88 -1.21
C THR A 5 2.82 -12.26 0.18
N LEU A 6 3.49 -12.99 1.08
CA LEU A 6 3.79 -12.47 2.41
C LEU A 6 4.71 -11.24 2.35
N GLU A 7 5.66 -11.24 1.43
CA GLU A 7 6.58 -10.13 1.20
C GLU A 7 5.84 -8.89 0.68
N GLU A 8 4.94 -9.07 -0.29
CA GLU A 8 4.11 -7.98 -0.80
C GLU A 8 3.21 -7.40 0.30
N LYS A 9 2.55 -8.26 1.09
CA LYS A 9 1.76 -7.80 2.25
C LYS A 9 2.61 -7.04 3.25
N SER A 10 3.83 -7.50 3.54
CA SER A 10 4.74 -6.83 4.45
C SER A 10 5.16 -5.45 3.94
N MET A 11 5.41 -5.31 2.65
CA MET A 11 5.73 -4.01 2.03
C MET A 11 4.53 -3.06 2.08
N ILE A 12 3.33 -3.55 1.77
CA ILE A 12 2.09 -2.77 1.87
C ILE A 12 1.88 -2.26 3.29
N LEU A 13 2.00 -3.12 4.30
CA LEU A 13 1.83 -2.74 5.70
C LEU A 13 2.90 -1.73 6.15
N ALA A 14 4.13 -1.85 5.66
CA ALA A 14 5.17 -0.88 5.94
C ALA A 14 4.89 0.50 5.32
N ALA A 15 4.38 0.52 4.09
CA ALA A 15 3.97 1.75 3.41
C ALA A 15 2.82 2.44 4.15
N ILE A 16 1.77 1.69 4.49
CA ILE A 16 0.62 2.15 5.31
C ILE A 16 1.10 2.73 6.64
N LYS A 17 1.98 2.02 7.35
CA LYS A 17 2.52 2.51 8.62
C LYS A 17 3.25 3.83 8.44
N HIS A 18 4.04 3.97 7.38
CA HIS A 18 4.75 5.21 7.13
C HIS A 18 3.81 6.38 6.83
N GLU A 19 2.75 6.12 6.07
CA GLU A 19 1.70 7.11 5.80
C GLU A 19 1.02 7.56 7.10
N LYS A 20 0.64 6.62 7.98
CA LYS A 20 0.07 6.96 9.30
C LYS A 20 1.01 7.86 10.12
N GLU A 21 2.30 7.56 10.12
CA GLU A 21 3.30 8.38 10.82
C GLU A 21 3.46 9.79 10.23
N LEU A 22 3.15 9.99 8.94
CA LEU A 22 3.12 11.31 8.29
C LEU A 22 1.83 12.05 8.63
N GLN A 23 0.68 11.36 8.56
CA GLN A 23 -0.64 11.91 8.89
C GLN A 23 -0.75 12.29 10.36
N ASP A 24 -0.23 11.49 11.29
CA ASP A 24 -0.18 11.84 12.73
C ASP A 24 0.58 13.16 13.01
N ARG A 25 1.42 13.61 12.07
CA ARG A 25 2.17 14.89 12.17
C ARG A 25 1.45 16.05 11.50
N MET A 26 0.40 15.79 10.72
CA MET A 26 -0.42 16.77 10.04
C MET A 26 -1.78 16.81 10.73
N ASP A 27 -2.07 17.87 11.49
CA ASP A 27 -3.39 18.03 12.12
C ASP A 27 -4.51 17.91 11.06
N GLU A 28 -5.42 16.94 11.26
CA GLU A 28 -6.78 16.78 10.69
C GLU A 28 -7.08 15.62 9.69
N GLU A 29 -8.12 14.86 10.06
CA GLU A 29 -9.25 14.34 9.27
C GLU A 29 -9.08 13.31 8.13
N GLU A 30 -7.86 12.94 7.69
CA GLU A 30 -7.69 11.98 6.56
C GLU A 30 -7.42 10.50 6.94
N ILE A 31 -7.63 10.10 8.19
CA ILE A 31 -7.26 8.76 8.70
C ILE A 31 -8.14 7.62 8.13
N ASP A 32 -9.39 7.90 7.75
CA ASP A 32 -10.40 6.87 7.45
C ASP A 32 -10.00 5.90 6.30
N TYR A 33 -9.14 6.33 5.36
CA TYR A 33 -8.77 5.50 4.20
C TYR A 33 -7.58 4.56 4.46
N VAL A 34 -6.66 4.93 5.34
CA VAL A 34 -5.46 4.12 5.60
C VAL A 34 -5.82 2.92 6.48
N GLU A 35 -6.77 3.09 7.39
CA GLU A 35 -7.27 2.01 8.25
C GLU A 35 -8.06 0.96 7.47
N GLU A 36 -8.92 1.36 6.52
CA GLU A 36 -9.67 0.43 5.66
C GLU A 36 -8.74 -0.52 4.89
N ILE A 37 -7.67 0.02 4.31
CA ILE A 37 -6.70 -0.76 3.53
C ILE A 37 -5.93 -1.71 4.44
N GLU A 38 -5.53 -1.25 5.63
CA GLU A 38 -4.83 -2.09 6.61
C GLU A 38 -5.70 -3.27 7.05
N GLU A 39 -6.97 -3.04 7.37
CA GLU A 39 -7.92 -4.08 7.76
C GLU A 39 -8.10 -5.13 6.66
N GLU A 40 -8.24 -4.71 5.41
CA GLU A 40 -8.34 -5.63 4.27
C GLU A 40 -7.09 -6.49 4.10
N MET A 41 -5.89 -5.95 4.34
CA MET A 41 -4.63 -6.71 4.22
C MET A 41 -4.48 -7.83 5.25
N GLN A 42 -5.14 -7.70 6.41
CA GLN A 42 -5.20 -8.74 7.45
C GLN A 42 -6.11 -9.92 7.08
N ARG A 43 -6.98 -9.76 6.07
CA ARG A 43 -7.91 -10.81 5.65
C ARG A 43 -7.21 -11.86 4.80
N GLU A 44 -7.73 -13.09 4.87
CA GLU A 44 -7.31 -14.19 4.01
C GLU A 44 -7.65 -13.89 2.54
N ASN A 45 -8.84 -13.33 2.32
CA ASN A 45 -9.31 -12.88 1.01
C ASN A 45 -9.34 -11.36 0.98
N ILE A 46 -8.51 -10.76 0.12
CA ILE A 46 -8.36 -9.31 0.04
C ILE A 46 -9.29 -8.74 -1.02
N PHE A 47 -10.10 -7.76 -0.62
CA PHE A 47 -10.99 -6.99 -1.49
C PHE A 47 -10.63 -5.50 -1.42
N ILE A 48 -9.70 -5.08 -2.28
CA ILE A 48 -9.33 -3.66 -2.42
C ILE A 48 -10.08 -3.02 -3.58
N SER A 49 -10.62 -1.83 -3.32
CA SER A 49 -11.24 -0.99 -4.35
C SER A 49 -10.17 -0.37 -5.25
N ARG A 50 -10.55 0.14 -6.43
CA ARG A 50 -9.64 0.88 -7.30
C ARG A 50 -9.02 2.10 -6.60
N ARG A 51 -9.82 2.82 -5.81
CA ARG A 51 -9.32 3.95 -5.01
C ARG A 51 -8.25 3.50 -4.01
N ASN A 52 -8.44 2.34 -3.37
CA ASN A 52 -7.47 1.80 -2.42
C ASN A 52 -6.16 1.42 -3.13
N ILE A 53 -6.24 0.94 -4.36
CA ILE A 53 -5.07 0.67 -5.21
C ILE A 53 -4.32 1.96 -5.54
N ASP A 54 -5.02 3.02 -5.95
CA ASP A 54 -4.41 4.32 -6.24
C ASP A 54 -3.67 4.88 -5.01
N SER A 55 -4.29 4.80 -3.82
CA SER A 55 -3.66 5.18 -2.55
C SER A 55 -2.43 4.32 -2.24
N LEU A 56 -2.51 3.00 -2.43
CA LEU A 56 -1.38 2.10 -2.17
C LEU A 56 -0.17 2.42 -3.05
N ILE A 57 -0.38 2.78 -4.31
CA ILE A 57 0.70 3.18 -5.21
C ILE A 57 1.41 4.43 -4.66
N ILE A 58 0.65 5.42 -4.16
CA ILE A 58 1.22 6.61 -3.52
C ILE A 58 2.05 6.22 -2.29
N TYR A 59 1.49 5.37 -1.41
CA TYR A 59 2.17 4.99 -0.17
C TYR A 59 3.46 4.19 -0.43
N LEU A 60 3.44 3.29 -1.43
CA LEU A 60 4.62 2.51 -1.85
C LEU A 60 5.73 3.40 -2.39
N GLY A 61 5.38 4.51 -3.04
CA GLY A 61 6.34 5.51 -3.51
C GLY A 61 7.26 6.02 -2.40
N HIS A 62 6.77 6.13 -1.15
CA HIS A 62 7.61 6.52 -0.01
C HIS A 62 8.69 5.50 0.37
N LEU A 63 8.53 4.23 -0.03
CA LEU A 63 9.53 3.19 0.21
C LEU A 63 10.68 3.28 -0.80
N LEU A 64 10.48 3.89 -1.97
CA LEU A 64 11.52 4.07 -2.98
C LEU A 64 12.67 4.94 -2.49
N ASP A 65 12.39 5.91 -1.60
CA ASP A 65 13.40 6.77 -0.97
C ASP A 65 14.19 6.06 0.14
N LYS A 66 13.77 4.85 0.56
CA LYS A 66 14.35 4.07 1.67
C LYS A 66 15.11 2.85 1.16
N THR A 67 16.03 3.08 0.21
CA THR A 67 16.80 2.02 -0.46
C THR A 67 17.72 1.21 0.46
N ASP A 68 17.96 1.71 1.68
CA ASP A 68 18.69 1.01 2.75
C ASP A 68 17.84 -0.07 3.45
N GLN A 69 16.51 0.02 3.35
CA GLN A 69 15.56 -0.86 4.03
C GLN A 69 14.72 -1.70 3.07
N TYR A 70 14.48 -1.20 1.85
CA TYR A 70 13.63 -1.85 0.85
C TYR A 70 14.34 -1.99 -0.49
N ASN A 71 14.09 -3.11 -1.17
CA ASN A 71 14.57 -3.34 -2.51
C ASN A 71 13.68 -2.57 -3.50
N THR A 72 14.24 -1.54 -4.15
CA THR A 72 13.55 -0.72 -5.14
C THR A 72 12.88 -1.54 -6.24
N ALA A 73 13.52 -2.63 -6.71
CA ALA A 73 12.96 -3.46 -7.77
C ALA A 73 11.69 -4.20 -7.32
N GLU A 74 11.64 -4.63 -6.05
CA GLU A 74 10.47 -5.31 -5.48
C GLU A 74 9.32 -4.33 -5.27
N VAL A 75 9.61 -3.11 -4.80
CA VAL A 75 8.61 -2.04 -4.67
C VAL A 75 8.00 -1.68 -6.02
N LEU A 76 8.82 -1.45 -7.05
CA LEU A 76 8.34 -1.16 -8.41
C LEU A 76 7.55 -2.32 -9.03
N THR A 77 7.94 -3.56 -8.73
CA THR A 77 7.19 -4.75 -9.20
C THR A 77 5.80 -4.79 -8.58
N LEU A 78 5.70 -4.49 -7.28
CA LEU A 78 4.43 -4.42 -6.58
C LEU A 78 3.56 -3.25 -7.06
N GLU A 79 4.14 -2.08 -7.32
CA GLU A 79 3.44 -0.95 -7.92
C GLU A 79 2.87 -1.31 -9.29
N SER A 80 3.66 -1.95 -10.16
CA SER A 80 3.20 -2.41 -11.48
C SER A 80 2.06 -3.41 -11.36
N LYS A 81 2.13 -4.36 -10.41
CA LYS A 81 1.07 -5.32 -10.15
C LYS A 81 -0.23 -4.63 -9.72
N LEU A 82 -0.13 -3.60 -8.88
CA LEU A 82 -1.27 -2.81 -8.43
C LEU A 82 -1.86 -1.97 -9.58
N ASP A 83 -1.02 -1.34 -10.41
CA ASP A 83 -1.47 -0.58 -11.57
C ASP A 83 -2.21 -1.46 -12.59
N ASP A 84 -1.70 -2.66 -12.86
CA ASP A 84 -2.37 -3.65 -13.72
C ASP A 84 -3.77 -4.01 -13.20
N LEU A 85 -3.92 -4.15 -11.88
CA LEU A 85 -5.21 -4.42 -11.24
C LEU A 85 -6.17 -3.24 -11.32
N SER A 86 -5.66 -2.01 -11.29
CA SER A 86 -6.46 -0.77 -11.41
C SER A 86 -7.04 -0.58 -12.82
N ASN A 87 -6.36 -1.14 -13.82
CA ASN A 87 -6.66 -1.01 -15.25
C ASN A 87 -7.50 -2.16 -15.82
N LEU A 88 -7.92 -3.12 -14.99
CA LEU A 88 -8.87 -4.16 -15.40
C LEU A 88 -10.26 -3.54 -15.69
N PRO A 89 -10.92 -3.94 -16.80
CA PRO A 89 -12.21 -3.40 -17.22
C PRO A 89 -13.39 -3.79 -16.31
#